data_AF-A0AAW5JGB1-F1
#
_entry.id   AF-A0AAW5JGB1-F1
#
_cell.length_a   1.000
_cell.length_b   1.000
_cell.length_c   1.000
_cell.angle_alpha   90.00
_cell.angle_beta   90.00
_cell.angle_gamma   90.00
#
_symmetry.space_group_name_H-M   'P 1'
#
loop_
_entity.id
_entity.type
_entity.pdbx_description
1 polymer ?
#
loop_
_entity_poly.entity_id
_entity_poly.type
_entity_poly.pdbx_seq_one_letter_code
_entity_poly.pdbx_strand_id
1 'polypeptide(L)' 'MKQDLCGACLAQVRADHEIKLLTRGVGNKITCAKCGRRRYGGTYEVTKREDKR' A
#
# COMPACT_ATOMS: atom_id res chain seq x y z
N MET A 1 3.55 1.95 9.17
CA MET A 1 4.65 2.23 8.20
C MET A 1 4.06 2.75 6.90
N LYS A 2 4.70 3.73 6.25
CA LYS A 2 4.25 4.22 4.93
C LYS A 2 4.84 3.35 3.82
N GLN A 3 4.02 2.90 2.89
CA GLN A 3 4.41 2.06 1.74
C GLN A 3 3.68 2.48 0.48
N ASP A 4 4.42 2.56 -0.61
CA ASP A 4 3.87 2.74 -1.94
C ASP A 4 3.44 1.38 -2.52
N LEU A 5 2.14 1.22 -2.71
CA LEU A 5 1.57 -0.02 -3.24
C LEU A 5 0.82 0.24 -4.53
N CYS A 6 1.03 -0.65 -5.51
CA CYS A 6 0.17 -0.68 -6.69
C CYS A 6 -1.18 -1.32 -6.33
N GLY A 7 -2.24 -1.03 -7.09
CA GLY A 7 -3.59 -1.54 -6.79
C GLY A 7 -3.67 -3.06 -6.59
N ALA A 8 -2.90 -3.84 -7.35
CA ALA A 8 -2.85 -5.30 -7.21
C ALA A 8 -2.18 -5.75 -5.90
N CYS A 9 -1.03 -5.18 -5.56
CA CYS A 9 -0.32 -5.53 -4.32
C CYS A 9 -1.06 -5.02 -3.09
N LEU A 10 -1.73 -3.87 -3.18
CA LEU A 10 -2.59 -3.33 -2.14
C LEU A 10 -3.70 -4.31 -1.76
N ALA A 11 -4.38 -4.89 -2.76
CA ALA A 11 -5.48 -5.84 -2.51
C ALA A 11 -5.02 -7.05 -1.69
N GLN A 12 -3.80 -7.54 -1.93
CA GLN A 12 -3.20 -8.61 -1.15
C GLN A 12 -2.85 -8.16 0.27
N VAL A 13 -2.20 -7.00 0.43
CA VAL A 13 -1.80 -6.48 1.75
C VAL A 13 -3.03 -6.18 2.61
N ARG A 14 -4.15 -5.80 1.98
CA ARG A 14 -5.40 -5.43 2.68
C ARG A 14 -6.07 -6.64 3.34
N ALA A 15 -5.75 -7.85 2.88
CA ALA A 15 -6.28 -9.07 3.48
C ALA A 15 -5.66 -9.31 4.88
N ASP A 16 -4.37 -9.03 5.04
CA ASP A 16 -3.62 -9.36 6.25
C ASP A 16 -3.35 -8.16 7.18
N HIS A 17 -3.45 -6.94 6.64
CA HIS A 17 -3.09 -5.72 7.36
C HIS A 17 -4.14 -4.61 7.23
N GLU A 18 -4.19 -3.75 8.24
CA GLU A 18 -4.98 -2.54 8.17
C GLU A 18 -4.24 -1.50 7.33
N ILE A 19 -4.92 -0.95 6.33
CA ILE A 19 -4.31 -0.01 5.40
C ILE A 19 -5.13 1.27 5.35
N LYS A 20 -4.45 2.39 5.57
CA LYS A 20 -5.01 3.73 5.40
C LYS A 20 -4.42 4.38 4.16
N LEU A 21 -5.27 4.87 3.26
CA LEU A 21 -4.78 5.65 2.12
C LEU A 21 -4.37 7.04 2.62
N LEU A 22 -3.09 7.39 2.46
CA LEU A 22 -2.58 8.72 2.82
C LEU A 22 -2.68 9.67 1.63
N THR A 23 -2.30 9.21 0.45
CA THR A 23 -2.20 10.09 -0.72
C THR A 23 -2.44 9.29 -1.99
N ARG A 24 -3.38 9.76 -2.81
CA ARG A 24 -3.61 9.25 -4.17
C ARG A 24 -3.86 10.43 -5.09
N GLY A 25 -2.91 10.68 -5.99
CA GLY A 25 -3.10 11.61 -7.10
C GLY A 25 -3.82 10.91 -8.25
N VAL A 26 -4.64 11.65 -9.00
CA VAL A 26 -5.16 11.18 -10.28
C VAL A 26 -3.97 10.99 -11.22
N GLY A 27 -3.82 9.81 -11.82
CA GLY A 27 -2.69 9.50 -12.71
C GLY A 27 -1.35 9.21 -12.02
N ASN A 28 -1.32 9.03 -10.69
CA ASN A 28 -0.05 8.87 -9.97
C ASN A 28 0.55 7.47 -10.18
N LYS A 29 1.68 7.40 -10.90
CA LYS A 29 2.47 6.18 -11.09
C LYS A 29 3.55 6.09 -10.01
N ILE A 30 3.37 5.15 -9.10
CA ILE A 30 4.29 4.86 -8.00
C ILE A 30 5.10 3.60 -8.29
N THR A 31 6.30 3.52 -7.71
CA THR A 31 7.10 2.29 -7.73
C THR A 31 6.64 1.42 -6.57
N CYS A 32 6.02 0.27 -6.86
CA CYS A 32 5.46 -0.55 -5.81
C CYS A 32 6.57 -1.19 -4.97
N ALA A 33 6.55 -0.95 -3.65
CA ALA A 33 7.53 -1.53 -2.72
C ALA A 33 7.47 -3.07 -2.65
N LYS A 34 6.31 -3.68 -2.98
CA LYS A 34 6.11 -5.13 -2.93
C LYS A 34 6.61 -5.87 -4.18
N CYS A 35 6.30 -5.33 -5.37
CA CYS A 35 6.64 -6.00 -6.64
C CYS A 35 7.74 -5.32 -7.45
N GLY A 36 8.24 -4.16 -7.00
CA GLY A 36 9.28 -3.37 -7.67
C GLY A 36 8.85 -2.69 -8.98
N ARG A 37 7.64 -2.95 -9.49
CA ARG A 37 7.17 -2.41 -10.77
C ARG A 37 6.51 -1.05 -10.60
N ARG A 38 6.73 -0.17 -11.58
CA ARG A 38 6.06 1.13 -11.66
C ARG A 38 4.65 0.98 -12.24
N ARG A 39 3.64 1.24 -11.43
CA ARG A 39 2.21 1.08 -11.78
C ARG A 39 1.38 2.20 -11.17
N TYR A 40 0.13 2.33 -11.60
CA TYR A 40 -0.82 3.19 -10.90
C TYR A 40 -1.07 2.67 -9.49
N GLY A 41 -1.00 3.58 -8.53
CA GLY A 41 -1.12 3.26 -7.11
C GLY A 41 -1.17 4.52 -6.26
N GLY A 42 -0.90 4.34 -4.98
CA GLY A 42 -0.86 5.42 -4.02
C GLY A 42 0.09 5.11 -2.87
N THR A 43 0.23 6.10 -2.00
CA THR A 43 0.97 5.95 -0.75
C THR A 43 -0.01 5.56 0.34
N TYR A 44 0.29 4.44 0.99
CA TYR A 44 -0.55 3.83 2.01
C TYR A 44 0.18 3.75 3.34
N GLU A 45 -0.53 3.94 4.43
CA GLU A 45 -0.06 3.62 5.76
C GLU A 45 -0.53 2.21 6.10
N VAL A 46 0.43 1.28 6.17
CA VAL A 46 0.19 -0.09 6.60
C VAL A 46 0.43 -0.15 8.10
N THR A 47 -0.65 -0.38 8.84
CA THR A 47 -0.63 -0.71 10.27
C THR A 47 -0.71 -2.22 10.38
N LYS A 48 0.35 -2.84 10.92
CA LYS A 48 0.21 -4.22 11.38
C LYS A 48 -0.79 -4.19 12.53
N ARG A 49 -1.77 -5.11 12.53
CA ARG A 49 -2.44 -5.45 13.79
C ARG A 49 -1.34 -5.95 14.70
N GLU A 50 -0.88 -5.10 15.60
CA GLU A 50 -0.09 -5.53 16.74
C GLU A 50 -1.03 -6.42 17.53
N ASP A 51 -0.83 -7.74 17.37
CA ASP A 51 -1.30 -8.70 18.35
C ASP A 51 -0.59 -8.30 19.65
N LYS A 52 -1.30 -7.56 20.50
CA LYS A 52 -0.85 -7.25 21.86
C LYS A 52 -0.74 -8.59 22.58
N ARG A 53 0.46 -9.14 22.62
CA ARG A 53 0.80 -10.30 23.45
C ARG A 53 1.59 -9.86 24.66
#